data_AF-A0A4Q6AD39-F1
#
_entry.id   AF-A0A4Q6AD39-F1
#
_cell.length_a   1.000
_cell.length_b   1.000
_cell.length_c   1.000
_cell.angle_alpha   90.00
_cell.angle_beta   90.00
_cell.angle_gamma   90.00
#
_symmetry.space_group_name_H-M   'P 1'
#
loop_
_entity.id
_entity.type
_entity.pdbx_description
1 polymer ?
#
loop_
_entity_poly.entity_id
_entity_poly.type
_entity_poly.pdbx_seq_one_letter_code
_entity_poly.pdbx_strand_id
1 'polypeptide(L)'
;GDPIPDSKGKIVARNNLPLLLLPKNKSGVVCHVTNQSAEMLELLKHKEIGIGTRLEVKKLFPFDHSLEIKIKKQTLTISEQLAKNIFVTYDETSK
;
A
#
# COMPACT_ATOMS: atom_id res chain seq x y z
N GLY A 1 15.41 9.04 16.91
CA GLY A 1 16.55 9.17 15.99
C GLY A 1 15.93 9.51 14.66
N ASP A 2 15.59 10.77 14.52
CA ASP A 2 14.66 11.26 13.52
C ASP A 2 15.35 12.39 12.77
N PRO A 3 15.29 12.41 11.44
CA PRO A 3 15.98 13.43 10.67
C PRO A 3 15.35 14.81 10.92
N ILE A 4 16.22 15.76 11.22
CA ILE A 4 15.98 17.20 11.30
C ILE A 4 15.62 17.69 9.88
N PRO A 5 14.41 18.24 9.64
CA PRO A 5 14.03 18.71 8.31
C PRO A 5 14.68 20.05 7.97
N ASP A 6 15.34 20.08 6.81
CA ASP A 6 16.02 21.23 6.21
C ASP A 6 15.02 22.31 5.73
N SER A 7 15.47 23.57 5.72
CA SER A 7 14.70 24.83 5.63
C SER A 7 13.98 25.09 4.28
N LYS A 8 13.88 24.07 3.42
CA LYS A 8 13.05 24.08 2.21
C LYS A 8 12.02 22.98 2.35
N GLY A 9 10.94 23.26 3.09
CA GLY A 9 9.76 22.41 3.34
C GLY A 9 9.00 21.94 2.09
N LYS A 10 9.70 21.43 1.06
CA LYS A 10 9.20 20.41 0.17
C LYS A 10 9.09 19.14 1.00
N ILE A 11 8.03 19.07 1.80
CA ILE A 11 7.23 17.85 1.83
C ILE A 11 6.93 17.55 0.36
N VAL A 12 7.84 16.83 -0.30
CA VAL A 12 7.51 16.08 -1.49
C VAL A 12 6.41 15.19 -0.97
N ALA A 13 5.16 15.58 -1.23
CA ALA A 13 4.01 14.73 -1.13
C ALA A 13 4.29 13.59 -2.11
N ARG A 14 5.16 12.66 -1.71
CA ARG A 14 5.30 11.36 -2.34
C ARG A 14 3.86 10.88 -2.31
N ASN A 15 3.26 10.66 -3.47
CA ASN A 15 1.86 10.22 -3.63
C ASN A 15 1.65 8.85 -2.97
N ASN A 16 1.80 8.80 -1.65
CA ASN A 16 1.56 7.66 -0.81
C ASN A 16 0.12 7.76 -0.33
N LEU A 17 -0.66 6.76 -0.69
CA LEU A 17 -2.02 6.64 -0.25
C LEU A 17 -2.21 5.25 0.36
N PRO A 18 -3.17 5.09 1.27
CA PRO A 18 -3.55 3.77 1.72
C PRO A 18 -3.96 2.94 0.51
N LEU A 19 -3.61 1.66 0.50
CA LEU A 19 -3.92 0.74 -0.56
C LEU A 19 -5.44 0.68 -0.85
N LEU A 20 -6.25 0.96 0.16
CA LEU A 20 -7.69 1.13 0.04
C LEU A 20 -8.11 2.25 -0.92
N LEU A 21 -7.36 3.37 -0.96
CA LEU A 21 -7.60 4.50 -1.85
C LEU A 21 -6.99 4.30 -3.25
N LEU A 22 -6.23 3.23 -3.47
CA LEU A 22 -5.57 3.00 -4.75
C LEU A 22 -6.62 2.61 -5.81
N PRO A 23 -6.71 3.31 -6.94
CA PRO A 23 -7.70 3.00 -7.97
C PRO A 23 -7.49 1.60 -8.57
N LYS A 24 -8.58 0.97 -9.05
CA LYS A 24 -8.46 -0.24 -9.88
C LYS A 24 -7.54 0.00 -11.08
N ASN A 25 -6.77 -1.01 -11.46
CA ASN A 25 -5.77 -0.98 -12.52
C ASN A 25 -4.59 -0.01 -12.28
N LYS A 26 -4.38 0.44 -11.03
CA LYS A 26 -3.15 1.14 -10.65
C LYS A 26 -2.22 0.19 -9.90
N SER A 27 -0.94 0.35 -10.15
CA SER A 27 0.15 -0.31 -9.45
C SER A 27 0.78 0.63 -8.43
N GLY A 28 1.08 0.11 -7.24
CA GLY A 28 1.76 0.83 -6.17
C GLY A 28 2.88 0.00 -5.56
N VAL A 29 3.80 0.68 -4.90
CA VAL A 29 4.88 0.06 -4.11
C VAL A 29 4.59 0.30 -2.64
N VAL A 30 4.55 -0.74 -1.83
CA VAL A 30 4.38 -0.59 -0.38
C VAL A 30 5.56 0.20 0.19
N CYS A 31 5.26 1.32 0.84
CA CYS A 31 6.28 2.18 1.45
C CYS A 31 6.20 2.14 2.97
N HIS A 32 4.99 2.07 3.52
CA HIS A 32 4.78 2.17 4.95
C HIS A 32 3.57 1.34 5.38
N VAL A 33 3.56 0.89 6.63
CA VAL A 33 2.44 0.21 7.26
C VAL A 33 2.18 0.86 8.61
N THR A 34 0.96 1.36 8.81
CA THR A 34 0.61 2.07 10.05
C THR A 34 0.46 1.15 11.25
N ASN A 35 0.06 -0.11 11.02
CA ASN A 35 -0.11 -1.08 12.08
C ASN A 35 1.08 -2.05 12.14
N GLN A 36 2.02 -1.77 13.04
CA GLN A 36 3.25 -2.55 13.23
C GLN A 36 3.12 -3.63 14.32
N SER A 37 1.89 -4.00 14.70
CA SER A 37 1.64 -5.10 15.63
C SER A 37 2.21 -6.41 15.10
N ALA A 38 2.69 -7.28 16.00
CA ALA A 38 3.31 -8.56 15.63
C ALA A 38 2.42 -9.42 14.71
N GLU A 39 1.13 -9.57 15.06
CA GLU A 39 0.15 -10.29 14.23
C GLU A 39 0.02 -9.71 12.81
N MET A 40 0.05 -8.38 12.68
CA MET A 40 -0.06 -7.71 11.39
C MET A 40 1.18 -7.94 10.53
N LEU A 41 2.37 -7.82 11.12
CA LEU A 41 3.63 -8.08 10.45
C LEU A 41 3.72 -9.54 9.99
N GLU A 42 3.26 -10.49 10.81
CA GLU A 42 3.16 -11.90 10.43
C GLU A 42 2.18 -12.11 9.28
N LEU A 43 0.98 -11.52 9.34
CA LEU A 43 -0.02 -11.62 8.28
C LEU A 43 0.51 -11.08 6.94
N LEU A 44 1.15 -9.90 6.97
CA LEU A 44 1.78 -9.26 5.82
C LEU A 44 2.86 -10.17 5.23
N LYS A 45 3.73 -10.72 6.08
CA LYS A 45 4.79 -11.66 5.69
C LYS A 45 4.21 -12.93 5.06
N HIS A 46 3.13 -13.47 5.63
CA HIS A 46 2.43 -14.65 5.11
C HIS A 46 1.74 -14.38 3.76
N LYS A 47 1.35 -13.13 3.50
CA LYS A 47 0.80 -12.68 2.21
C LYS A 47 1.87 -12.19 1.22
N GLU A 48 3.16 -12.28 1.57
CA GLU A 48 4.30 -11.69 0.84
C GLU A 48 4.19 -10.18 0.58
N ILE A 49 3.45 -9.47 1.44
CA ILE A 49 3.34 -8.03 1.43
C ILE A 49 4.42 -7.48 2.36
N GLY A 50 5.46 -6.90 1.79
CA GLY A 50 6.54 -6.26 2.54
C GLY A 50 6.76 -4.84 2.04
N ILE A 51 7.54 -4.07 2.79
CA ILE A 51 8.02 -2.76 2.32
C ILE A 51 8.87 -2.99 1.06
N GLY A 52 8.61 -2.22 0.00
CA GLY A 52 9.21 -2.38 -1.32
C GLY A 52 8.48 -3.37 -2.23
N THR A 53 7.46 -4.09 -1.75
CA THR A 53 6.67 -4.99 -2.59
C THR A 53 5.83 -4.18 -3.58
N ARG A 54 5.96 -4.50 -4.87
CA ARG A 54 5.08 -4.01 -5.94
C ARG A 54 3.80 -4.81 -5.97
N LEU A 55 2.69 -4.10 -5.97
CA LEU A 55 1.35 -4.65 -6.06
C LEU A 55 0.50 -3.87 -7.05
N GLU A 56 -0.53 -4.50 -7.60
CA GLU A 56 -1.45 -3.90 -8.56
C GLU A 56 -2.89 -4.23 -8.19
N VAL A 57 -3.76 -3.22 -8.11
CA VAL A 57 -5.18 -3.45 -7.83
C VAL A 57 -5.85 -4.03 -9.06
N LYS A 58 -6.29 -5.28 -8.97
CA LYS A 58 -7.05 -5.96 -10.02
C LYS A 58 -8.53 -5.64 -9.94
N LYS A 59 -9.12 -5.75 -8.75
CA LYS A 59 -10.55 -5.54 -8.50
C LYS A 59 -10.78 -4.94 -7.14
N LEU A 60 -11.85 -4.16 -7.02
CA LEU A 60 -12.41 -3.72 -5.75
C LEU A 60 -13.77 -4.40 -5.60
N PHE A 61 -14.00 -5.03 -4.46
CA PHE A 61 -15.24 -5.70 -4.12
C PHE A 61 -16.07 -4.78 -3.23
N PRO A 62 -17.15 -4.16 -3.76
CA PRO A 62 -18.01 -3.28 -2.97
C PRO A 62 -18.87 -4.03 -1.94
N PHE A 63 -18.94 -5.36 -2.01
CA PHE A 63 -19.75 -6.19 -1.11
C PHE A 63 -19.22 -6.18 0.33
N ASP A 64 -17.91 -6.33 0.50
CA ASP A 64 -17.22 -6.41 1.80
C ASP A 64 -16.10 -5.36 1.92
N HIS A 65 -16.07 -4.38 1.00
CA HIS A 65 -15.00 -3.38 0.89
C HIS A 65 -13.59 -3.99 0.74
N SER A 66 -13.52 -5.27 0.36
CA SER A 66 -12.29 -6.00 0.09
C SER A 66 -11.73 -5.60 -1.29
N LEU A 67 -10.42 -5.77 -1.49
CA LEU A 67 -9.74 -5.50 -2.75
C LEU A 67 -8.81 -6.64 -3.14
N GLU A 68 -8.82 -6.96 -4.42
CA GLU A 68 -7.95 -7.94 -5.06
C GLU A 68 -6.71 -7.24 -5.58
N ILE A 69 -5.56 -7.65 -5.08
CA ILE A 69 -4.26 -7.16 -5.52
C ILE A 69 -3.43 -8.29 -6.11
N LYS A 70 -2.66 -7.95 -7.14
CA LYS A 70 -1.66 -8.83 -7.74
C LYS A 70 -0.28 -8.45 -7.22
N ILE A 71 0.40 -9.39 -6.59
CA ILE A 71 1.76 -9.25 -6.08
C ILE A 71 2.64 -10.26 -6.79
N LYS A 72 3.75 -9.81 -7.39
CA LYS A 72 4.67 -10.65 -8.17
C LYS A 72 3.90 -11.52 -9.20
N LYS A 73 3.66 -12.80 -8.87
CA LYS A 73 3.02 -13.80 -9.73
C LYS A 73 1.74 -14.41 -9.13
N GLN A 74 1.29 -13.90 -7.98
CA GLN A 74 0.07 -14.34 -7.30
C GLN A 74 -0.92 -13.19 -7.14
N THR A 75 -2.20 -13.52 -7.13
CA THR A 75 -3.29 -12.59 -6.79
C THR A 75 -3.85 -12.99 -5.44
N LEU A 76 -4.04 -12.01 -4.58
CA LEU A 76 -4.65 -12.22 -3.27
C LEU A 76 -5.68 -11.14 -2.99
N THR A 77 -6.67 -11.51 -2.18
CA THR A 77 -7.68 -10.57 -1.70
C THR A 77 -7.32 -10.15 -0.29
N ILE A 78 -7.42 -8.84 -0.05
CA ILE A 78 -7.22 -8.19 1.24
C ILE A 78 -8.47 -7.41 1.61
N SER A 79 -8.85 -7.50 2.88
CA SER A 79 -9.99 -6.74 3.41
C SER A 79 -9.65 -5.27 3.56
N GLU A 80 -10.69 -4.43 3.63
CA GLU A 80 -10.58 -2.99 3.88
C GLU A 80 -9.66 -2.68 5.07
N GLN A 81 -9.80 -3.44 6.15
CA GLN A 81 -9.02 -3.24 7.38
C GLN A 81 -7.53 -3.47 7.20
N LEU A 82 -7.14 -4.35 6.28
CA LEU A 82 -5.74 -4.57 5.95
C LEU A 82 -5.24 -3.49 4.99
N ALA A 83 -6.05 -3.18 3.98
CA ALA A 83 -5.76 -2.18 2.96
C ALA A 83 -5.59 -0.76 3.53
N LYS A 84 -6.40 -0.36 4.53
CA LYS A 84 -6.30 0.96 5.20
C LYS A 84 -5.00 1.13 5.98
N ASN A 85 -4.38 0.02 6.38
CA ASN A 85 -3.16 0.02 7.18
C ASN A 85 -1.88 -0.07 6.32
N ILE A 86 -2.02 -0.35 5.02
CA ILE A 86 -0.90 -0.47 4.09
C ILE A 86 -0.85 0.79 3.24
N PHE A 87 0.26 1.51 3.27
CA PHE A 87 0.49 2.68 2.44
C PHE A 87 1.37 2.32 1.26
N VAL A 88 0.90 2.68 0.08
CA VAL A 88 1.57 2.43 -1.19
C VAL A 88 1.87 3.75 -1.86
N THR A 89 3.08 3.87 -2.39
CA THR A 89 3.45 4.97 -3.28
C THR A 89 3.16 4.53 -4.69
N TYR A 90 2.34 5.29 -5.40
CA TYR A 90 2.13 5.12 -6.82
C TYR A 90 2.66 6.37 -7.51
N ASP A 91 3.33 6.17 -8.63
CA ASP A 91 3.84 7.29 -9.42
C ASP A 91 2.73 7.71 -10.38
N GLU A 92 2.21 8.93 -10.21
CA GLU A 92 1.18 9.49 -11.08
C GLU A 92 1.79 10.04 -12.38
N THR A 93 2.84 9.41 -12.91
CA THR A 93 3.40 9.79 -14.21
C THR A 93 2.61 9.10 -15.31
N SER A 94 1.50 9.70 -15.70
CA SER A 94 1.04 9.82 -17.10
C SER A 94 -0.43 10.26 -17.15
N LYS A 95 -0.67 11.56 -17.27
CA LYS A 95 -1.07 12.17 -18.55
C LYS A 95 -1.02 13.69 -18.49
#